data_AF-A0A537FVM4-F1
#
_entry.id   AF-A0A537FVM4-F1
#
_cell.length_a   1.000
_cell.length_b   1.000
_cell.length_c   1.000
_cell.angle_alpha   90.00
_cell.angle_beta   90.00
_cell.angle_gamma   90.00
#
_symmetry.space_group_name_H-M   'P 1'
#
loop_
_entity.id
_entity.type
_entity.pdbx_description
1 polymer ?
#
loop_
_entity_poly.entity_id
_entity_poly.type
_entity_poly.pdbx_seq_one_letter_code
_entity_poly.pdbx_strand_id
1 'polypeptide(L)'
;MRALFWVLAVFAAAVALVILGRAGAGYVMFVYPPYRVELSLPFFVVASLAGFVLLYAAMRLLGHAVSLPTYVRAYRSRRRRERAHAALAAALQAYYEGRYARAEKEAAAAFEAGPTPGLAALLAARAAHQMRDFERRDRWLERAEEAGEGLQTARLVSRAEFALEERDFAAARDALRDLHEAGPKHIATTRMLLRAERGAGAWDEVLRLATQLAKRDAISPALAEEYKVQANVELLRRSASDPGAFERRWRGIPAPDQLQPRVAAAAARHATALGKTGLARDILE
;
A
#
# COMPACT_ATOMS: atom_id res chain seq x y z
N MET A 1 37.45 27.72 -9.98
CA MET A 1 37.82 29.00 -10.62
C MET A 1 38.18 30.09 -9.60
N ARG A 2 37.28 30.50 -8.70
CA ARG A 2 37.53 31.60 -7.73
C ARG A 2 38.67 31.33 -6.72
N ALA A 3 38.84 30.08 -6.27
CA ALA A 3 39.91 29.71 -5.35
C ALA A 3 41.31 29.76 -5.98
N LEU A 4 41.43 29.48 -7.29
CA LEU A 4 42.71 29.54 -8.00
C LEU A 4 43.19 30.99 -8.16
N PHE A 5 42.26 31.90 -8.48
CA PHE A 5 42.53 33.35 -8.50
C PHE A 5 42.94 33.89 -7.13
N TRP A 6 42.34 33.37 -6.05
CA TRP A 6 42.65 33.79 -4.69
C TRP A 6 44.05 33.34 -4.25
N VAL A 7 44.44 32.10 -4.56
CA VAL A 7 45.79 31.59 -4.31
C VAL A 7 46.84 32.36 -5.13
N LEU A 8 46.54 32.66 -6.39
CA LEU A 8 47.43 33.43 -7.25
C LEU A 8 47.61 34.88 -6.75
N ALA A 9 46.53 35.49 -6.26
CA ALA A 9 46.59 36.84 -5.68
C ALA A 9 47.38 36.88 -4.37
N VAL A 10 47.23 35.87 -3.50
CA VAL A 10 48.03 35.74 -2.26
C VAL A 10 49.50 35.50 -2.59
N PHE A 11 49.80 34.69 -3.60
CA PHE A 11 51.16 34.43 -4.03
C PHE A 11 51.81 35.68 -4.63
N ALA A 12 51.09 36.42 -5.47
CA ALA A 12 51.53 37.70 -6.01
C ALA A 12 51.76 38.75 -4.91
N ALA A 13 50.86 38.82 -3.92
CA ALA A 13 50.99 39.72 -2.78
C ALA A 13 52.18 39.35 -1.88
N ALA A 14 52.43 38.07 -1.64
CA ALA A 14 53.58 37.59 -0.88
C ALA A 14 54.92 37.90 -1.59
N VAL A 15 54.98 37.69 -2.91
CA VAL A 15 56.16 38.02 -3.73
C VAL A 15 56.41 39.53 -3.74
N ALA A 16 55.37 40.36 -3.87
CA ALA A 16 55.49 41.82 -3.79
C ALA A 16 56.01 42.28 -2.41
N LEU A 17 55.55 41.65 -1.31
CA LEU A 17 55.99 41.99 0.04
C LEU A 17 57.48 41.64 0.29
N VAL A 18 57.95 40.53 -0.27
CA VAL A 18 59.36 40.10 -0.18
C VAL A 18 60.28 41.04 -0.96
N ILE A 19 59.82 41.52 -2.12
CA ILE A 19 60.58 42.48 -2.94
C ILE A 19 60.68 43.84 -2.24
N LEU A 20 59.59 44.30 -1.59
CA LEU A 20 59.58 45.56 -0.85
C LEU A 20 60.36 45.51 0.47
N GLY A 21 60.45 44.33 1.11
CA GLY A 21 61.19 44.12 2.36
C GLY A 21 62.72 44.15 2.24
N ARG A 22 63.28 44.22 1.02
CA ARG A 22 64.74 44.30 0.80
C ARG A 22 65.38 45.66 1.13
N ALA A 23 64.59 46.68 1.52
CA ALA A 23 65.09 48.05 1.70
C ALA A 23 65.42 48.49 3.15
N GLY A 24 65.32 47.64 4.17
CA GLY A 24 65.77 48.01 5.52
C GLY A 24 65.39 47.02 6.61
N ALA A 25 66.23 46.92 7.65
CA ALA A 25 66.05 46.04 8.80
C ALA A 25 64.90 46.50 9.73
N GLY A 26 63.66 46.37 9.25
CA GLY A 26 62.46 46.60 10.06
C GLY A 26 62.25 45.48 11.07
N TYR A 27 61.86 45.84 12.29
CA TYR A 27 61.38 44.91 13.31
C TYR A 27 59.98 45.33 13.77
N VAL A 28 59.18 44.35 14.19
CA VAL A 28 57.84 44.53 14.74
C VAL A 28 57.93 44.21 16.22
N MET A 29 57.56 45.16 17.07
CA MET A 29 57.60 45.01 18.52
C MET A 29 56.17 44.98 19.09
N PHE A 30 55.83 43.89 19.76
CA PHE A 30 54.60 43.79 20.55
C PHE A 30 54.92 44.07 22.02
N VAL A 31 54.27 45.09 22.60
CA VAL A 31 54.44 45.48 24.00
C VAL A 31 53.12 45.27 24.73
N TYR A 32 53.08 44.27 25.61
CA TYR A 32 51.95 44.02 26.53
C TYR A 32 52.53 43.75 27.92
N PRO A 33 52.44 44.68 28.89
CA PRO A 33 53.15 44.55 30.16
C PRO A 33 52.84 43.23 30.89
N PRO A 34 53.85 42.45 31.36
CA PRO A 34 55.30 42.69 31.36
C PRO A 34 56.08 42.12 30.14
N TYR A 35 55.39 41.59 29.13
CA TYR A 35 56.00 40.93 27.97
C TYR A 35 56.35 41.92 26.85
N ARG A 36 57.57 41.81 26.33
CA ARG A 36 58.03 42.49 25.12
C ARG A 36 58.54 41.43 24.16
N VAL A 37 57.93 41.36 22.97
CA VAL A 37 58.32 40.41 21.93
C VAL A 37 58.74 41.19 20.69
N GLU A 38 60.00 41.02 20.30
CA GLU A 38 60.58 41.63 19.11
C GLU A 38 60.68 40.56 18.01
N LEU A 39 60.07 40.84 16.85
CA LEU A 39 60.08 39.94 15.69
C LEU A 39 60.69 40.67 14.51
N SER A 40 61.53 39.98 13.73
CA SER A 40 62.00 40.54 12.46
C SER A 40 60.82 40.70 11.49
N LEU A 41 60.77 41.79 10.74
CA LEU A 41 59.70 42.07 9.79
C LEU A 41 59.48 40.93 8.76
N PRO A 42 60.51 40.30 8.16
CA PRO A 42 60.28 39.15 7.28
C PRO A 42 59.68 37.95 8.03
N PHE A 43 60.08 37.69 9.27
CA PHE A 43 59.49 36.62 10.07
C PHE A 43 58.03 36.89 10.40
N PHE A 44 57.69 38.13 10.79
CA PHE A 44 56.31 38.52 11.07
C PHE A 44 55.41 38.35 9.84
N VAL A 45 55.90 38.69 8.65
CA VAL A 45 55.18 38.51 7.39
C VAL A 45 54.93 37.04 7.09
N VAL A 46 55.96 36.19 7.20
CA VAL A 46 55.82 34.74 6.97
C VAL A 46 54.91 34.11 8.00
N ALA A 47 55.04 34.46 9.29
CA ALA A 47 54.21 33.96 10.37
C ALA A 47 52.74 34.39 10.21
N SER A 48 52.49 35.64 9.79
CA SER A 48 51.14 36.14 9.50
C SER A 48 50.53 35.42 8.30
N LEU A 49 51.30 35.19 7.25
CA LEU A 49 50.84 34.43 6.09
C LEU A 49 50.54 32.97 6.45
N ALA A 50 51.42 32.33 7.21
CA ALA A 50 51.22 30.97 7.71
C ALA A 50 49.97 30.89 8.61
N GLY A 51 49.79 31.85 9.53
CA GLY A 51 48.60 31.96 10.38
C GLY A 51 47.33 32.15 9.56
N PHE A 52 47.37 32.98 8.52
CA PHE A 52 46.25 33.16 7.59
C PHE A 52 45.90 31.87 6.84
N VAL A 53 46.91 31.17 6.30
CA VAL A 53 46.72 29.88 5.61
C VAL A 53 46.13 28.83 6.55
N LEU A 54 46.63 28.76 7.79
CA LEU A 54 46.11 27.86 8.82
C LEU A 54 44.66 28.18 9.19
N LEU A 55 44.33 29.46 9.40
CA LEU A 55 42.97 29.89 9.71
C LEU A 55 42.00 29.59 8.55
N TYR A 56 42.42 29.85 7.31
CA TYR A 56 41.65 29.51 6.12
C TYR A 56 41.41 27.99 6.00
N ALA A 57 42.46 27.19 6.22
CA ALA A 57 42.36 25.73 6.22
C ALA A 57 41.40 25.25 7.32
N ALA A 58 41.51 25.79 8.54
CA ALA A 58 40.62 25.48 9.65
C ALA A 58 39.16 25.84 9.34
N MET A 59 38.88 27.05 8.83
CA MET A 59 37.53 27.45 8.43
C MET A 59 36.96 26.56 7.32
N ARG A 60 37.79 26.15 6.36
CA ARG A 60 37.35 25.27 5.27
C ARG A 60 37.06 23.85 5.75
N LEU A 61 37.88 23.32 6.66
CA LEU A 61 37.65 22.04 7.33
C LEU A 61 36.36 22.08 8.15
N LEU A 62 36.11 23.16 8.90
CA LEU A 62 34.84 23.37 9.60
C LEU A 62 33.66 23.41 8.62
N GLY A 63 33.79 24.12 7.49
CA GLY A 63 32.74 24.16 6.46
C GLY A 63 32.41 22.80 5.85
N HIS A 64 33.41 21.93 5.65
CA HIS A 64 33.20 20.55 5.20
C HIS A 64 32.59 19.68 6.32
N ALA A 65 33.03 19.86 7.56
CA ALA A 65 32.48 19.15 8.73
C ALA A 65 31.00 19.50 8.99
N VAL A 66 30.59 20.75 8.73
CA VAL A 66 29.21 21.23 8.90
C VAL A 66 28.30 20.82 7.73
N SER A 67 28.84 20.56 6.54
CA SER A 67 28.07 20.13 5.34
C SER A 67 28.00 18.61 5.13
N LEU A 68 28.90 17.83 5.74
CA LEU A 68 28.86 16.36 5.78
C LEU A 68 27.55 15.75 6.35
N PRO A 69 26.92 16.29 7.41
CA PRO A 69 25.74 15.67 8.03
C PRO A 69 24.54 15.59 7.08
N THR A 70 24.34 16.56 6.19
CA THR A 70 23.21 16.60 5.27
C THR A 70 23.38 15.59 4.12
N TYR A 71 24.59 15.47 3.56
CA TYR A 71 24.89 14.47 2.53
C TYR A 71 24.81 13.04 3.07
N VAL A 72 25.34 12.79 4.28
CA VAL A 72 25.25 11.49 4.94
C VAL A 72 23.81 11.13 5.32
N ARG A 73 23.00 12.10 5.77
CA ARG A 73 21.56 11.88 6.04
C ARG A 73 20.80 11.54 4.76
N ALA A 74 21.06 12.24 3.66
CA ALA A 74 20.43 11.94 2.36
C ALA A 74 20.83 10.56 1.84
N TYR A 75 22.11 10.20 1.91
CA TYR A 75 22.60 8.88 1.52
C TYR A 75 22.02 7.76 2.39
N ARG A 76 21.98 7.94 3.72
CA ARG A 76 21.36 6.97 4.65
C ARG A 76 19.86 6.81 4.41
N SER A 77 19.14 7.91 4.17
CA SER A 77 17.72 7.88 3.83
C SER A 77 17.47 7.10 2.53
N ARG A 78 18.26 7.39 1.49
CA ARG A 78 18.20 6.64 0.22
C ARG A 78 18.48 5.16 0.41
N ARG A 79 19.55 4.80 1.13
CA ARG A 79 19.89 3.40 1.40
C ARG A 79 18.82 2.68 2.23
N ARG A 80 18.16 3.39 3.16
CA ARG A 80 17.03 2.85 3.95
C ARG A 80 15.84 2.54 3.04
N ARG A 81 15.49 3.46 2.14
CA ARG A 81 14.41 3.25 1.14
C ARG A 81 14.73 2.07 0.22
N GLU A 82 15.94 2.01 -0.34
CA GLU A 82 16.38 0.89 -1.19
C GLU A 82 16.26 -0.45 -0.45
N ARG A 83 16.72 -0.52 0.80
CA ARG A 83 16.59 -1.73 1.63
C ARG A 83 15.13 -2.10 1.90
N ALA A 84 14.27 -1.13 2.16
CA ALA A 84 12.86 -1.40 2.41
C ALA A 84 12.11 -1.89 1.16
N HIS A 85 12.41 -1.33 -0.01
CA HIS A 85 11.89 -1.84 -1.27
C HIS A 85 12.37 -3.26 -1.55
N ALA A 86 13.65 -3.55 -1.29
CA ALA A 86 14.19 -4.89 -1.43
C ALA A 86 13.53 -5.89 -0.45
N ALA A 87 13.28 -5.47 0.79
CA ALA A 87 12.57 -6.28 1.79
C ALA A 87 11.11 -6.54 1.36
N LEU A 88 10.40 -5.54 0.83
CA LEU A 88 9.04 -5.72 0.32
C LEU A 88 9.01 -6.67 -0.89
N ALA A 89 9.97 -6.54 -1.81
CA ALA A 89 10.11 -7.45 -2.94
C ALA A 89 10.42 -8.89 -2.48
N ALA A 90 11.32 -9.06 -1.51
CA ALA A 90 11.63 -10.35 -0.91
C ALA A 90 10.41 -10.96 -0.19
N ALA A 91 9.60 -10.14 0.48
CA ALA A 91 8.36 -10.55 1.12
C ALA A 91 7.35 -11.07 0.09
N LEU A 92 7.16 -10.34 -1.02
CA LEU A 92 6.27 -10.74 -2.11
C LEU A 92 6.75 -12.05 -2.75
N GLN A 93 8.04 -12.15 -3.05
CA GLN A 93 8.63 -13.37 -3.58
C GLN A 93 8.37 -14.56 -2.64
N ALA A 94 8.68 -14.40 -1.34
CA ALA A 94 8.46 -15.44 -0.35
C ALA A 94 6.97 -15.81 -0.23
N TYR A 95 6.05 -14.84 -0.34
CA TYR A 95 4.61 -15.08 -0.31
C TYR A 95 4.17 -15.96 -1.47
N TYR A 96 4.59 -15.64 -2.70
CA TYR A 96 4.24 -16.42 -3.90
C TYR A 96 4.92 -17.79 -3.95
N GLU A 97 6.06 -17.96 -3.29
CA GLU A 97 6.71 -19.25 -3.09
C GLU A 97 6.06 -20.09 -1.97
N GLY A 98 5.03 -19.58 -1.29
CA GLY A 98 4.37 -20.25 -0.16
C GLY A 98 5.16 -20.21 1.15
N ARG A 99 6.25 -19.44 1.22
CA ARG A 99 7.10 -19.28 2.41
C ARG A 99 6.54 -18.18 3.32
N TYR A 100 5.33 -18.38 3.84
CA TYR A 100 4.57 -17.33 4.55
C TYR A 100 5.27 -16.77 5.79
N ALA A 101 5.95 -17.59 6.60
CA ALA A 101 6.71 -17.09 7.75
C ALA A 101 7.86 -16.14 7.35
N ARG A 102 8.52 -16.44 6.23
CA ARG A 102 9.54 -15.55 5.66
C ARG A 102 8.90 -14.29 5.08
N ALA A 103 7.78 -14.44 4.37
CA ALA A 103 7.03 -13.31 3.82
C ALA A 103 6.63 -12.31 4.91
N GLU A 104 6.07 -12.79 6.03
CA GLU A 104 5.69 -11.96 7.17
C GLU A 104 6.92 -11.23 7.75
N LYS A 105 8.04 -11.95 7.95
CA LYS A 105 9.28 -11.37 8.50
C LYS A 105 9.86 -10.25 7.62
N GLU A 106 9.94 -10.49 6.31
CA GLU A 106 10.47 -9.51 5.36
C GLU A 106 9.49 -8.32 5.21
N ALA A 107 8.19 -8.58 5.25
CA ALA A 107 7.16 -7.53 5.25
C ALA A 107 7.24 -6.67 6.53
N ALA A 108 7.47 -7.27 7.70
CA ALA A 108 7.70 -6.54 8.94
C ALA A 108 8.96 -5.66 8.85
N ALA A 109 10.05 -6.15 8.25
CA ALA A 109 11.24 -5.34 8.01
C ALA A 109 10.96 -4.17 7.05
N ALA A 110 10.15 -4.39 6.02
CA ALA A 110 9.71 -3.35 5.10
C ALA A 110 8.77 -2.32 5.76
N PHE A 111 7.93 -2.74 6.71
CA PHE A 111 7.06 -1.86 7.49
C PHE A 111 7.88 -0.85 8.31
N GLU A 112 8.88 -1.33 9.06
CA GLU A 112 9.72 -0.45 9.88
C GLU A 112 10.59 0.49 9.04
N ALA A 113 11.06 0.00 7.89
CA ALA A 113 12.09 0.67 7.10
C ALA A 113 11.55 1.56 5.95
N GLY A 114 10.32 1.31 5.50
CA GLY A 114 9.88 1.67 4.15
C GLY A 114 9.03 2.93 3.99
N PRO A 115 8.94 3.44 2.76
CA PRO A 115 8.08 4.58 2.43
C PRO A 115 6.59 4.19 2.35
N THR A 116 6.26 2.90 2.28
CA THR A 116 4.88 2.38 2.16
C THR A 116 4.55 1.36 3.25
N PRO A 117 4.57 1.76 4.54
CA PRO A 117 4.38 0.84 5.66
C PRO A 117 3.05 0.09 5.59
N GLY A 118 1.94 0.76 5.26
CA GLY A 118 0.62 0.11 5.21
C GLY A 118 0.53 -1.04 4.20
N LEU A 119 1.17 -0.95 3.03
CA LEU A 119 1.20 -2.05 2.06
C LEU A 119 1.99 -3.24 2.59
N ALA A 120 3.10 -2.99 3.27
CA ALA A 120 3.89 -4.03 3.90
C ALA A 120 3.09 -4.72 5.02
N ALA A 121 2.35 -3.96 5.83
CA ALA A 121 1.46 -4.52 6.84
C ALA A 121 0.33 -5.37 6.22
N LEU A 122 -0.29 -4.95 5.12
CA LEU A 122 -1.29 -5.77 4.43
C LEU A 122 -0.71 -7.09 3.90
N LEU A 123 0.52 -7.07 3.37
CA LEU A 123 1.20 -8.28 2.94
C LEU A 123 1.52 -9.20 4.12
N ALA A 124 1.96 -8.63 5.24
CA ALA A 124 2.19 -9.38 6.48
C ALA A 124 0.88 -10.00 7.01
N ALA A 125 -0.22 -9.25 7.00
CA ALA A 125 -1.55 -9.76 7.36
C ALA A 125 -1.96 -10.94 6.46
N ARG A 126 -1.72 -10.83 5.15
CA ARG A 126 -2.01 -11.91 4.19
C ARG A 126 -1.16 -13.15 4.46
N ALA A 127 0.12 -12.99 4.74
CA ALA A 127 1.00 -14.09 5.11
C ALA A 127 0.56 -14.76 6.43
N ALA A 128 0.21 -13.98 7.45
CA ALA A 128 -0.32 -14.47 8.72
C ALA A 128 -1.64 -15.25 8.54
N HIS A 129 -2.55 -14.75 7.69
CA HIS A 129 -3.79 -15.43 7.34
C HIS A 129 -3.54 -16.81 6.71
N GLN A 130 -2.59 -16.92 5.77
CA GLN A 130 -2.24 -18.21 5.16
C GLN A 130 -1.61 -19.20 6.16
N MET A 131 -0.97 -18.71 7.21
CA MET A 131 -0.49 -19.53 8.33
C MET A 131 -1.58 -19.87 9.36
N ARG A 132 -2.81 -19.37 9.17
CA ARG A 132 -3.95 -19.48 10.10
C ARG A 132 -3.68 -18.83 11.47
N ASP A 133 -2.77 -17.85 11.54
CA ASP A 133 -2.53 -17.03 12.72
C ASP A 133 -3.38 -15.75 12.63
N PHE A 134 -4.64 -15.87 13.04
CA PHE A 134 -5.63 -14.80 12.94
C PHE A 134 -5.35 -13.64 13.89
N GLU A 135 -4.76 -13.89 15.05
CA GLU A 135 -4.36 -12.83 15.98
C GLU A 135 -3.24 -11.96 15.42
N ARG A 136 -2.25 -12.56 14.73
CA ARG A 136 -1.22 -11.77 14.02
C ARG A 136 -1.81 -11.05 12.82
N ARG A 137 -2.69 -11.70 12.06
CA ARG A 137 -3.38 -11.07 10.93
C ARG A 137 -4.07 -9.78 11.37
N ASP A 138 -4.84 -9.82 12.46
CA ASP A 138 -5.63 -8.68 12.90
C ASP A 138 -4.75 -7.55 13.43
N ARG A 139 -3.69 -7.88 14.18
CA ARG A 139 -2.66 -6.89 14.57
C ARG A 139 -2.00 -6.22 13.36
N TRP A 140 -1.73 -6.96 12.29
CA TRP A 140 -1.20 -6.36 11.06
C TRP A 140 -2.21 -5.49 10.35
N LEU A 141 -3.50 -5.82 10.38
CA LEU A 141 -4.57 -4.98 9.83
C LEU A 141 -4.73 -3.66 10.61
N GLU A 142 -4.59 -3.70 11.94
CA GLU A 142 -4.55 -2.49 12.79
C GLU A 142 -3.34 -1.62 12.45
N ARG A 143 -2.14 -2.21 12.39
CA ARG A 143 -0.93 -1.49 11.97
C ARG A 143 -1.03 -0.91 10.57
N ALA A 144 -1.76 -1.56 9.66
CA ALA A 144 -2.01 -1.04 8.32
C ALA A 144 -2.93 0.19 8.33
N GLU A 145 -3.88 0.25 9.26
CA GLU A 145 -4.78 1.41 9.48
C GLU A 145 -4.01 2.59 10.08
N GLU A 146 -3.18 2.35 11.09
CA GLU A 146 -2.32 3.38 11.71
C GLU A 146 -1.30 3.99 10.73
N ALA A 147 -0.87 3.22 9.74
CA ALA A 147 0.15 3.60 8.77
C ALA A 147 -0.30 4.63 7.72
N GLY A 148 -1.59 5.00 7.66
CA GLY A 148 -2.06 6.21 6.99
C GLY A 148 -3.22 6.06 6.00
N GLU A 149 -3.80 7.22 5.67
CA GLU A 149 -4.97 7.39 4.80
C GLU A 149 -4.58 7.23 3.32
N GLY A 150 -5.17 6.24 2.66
CA GLY A 150 -4.89 5.91 1.25
C GLY A 150 -5.00 4.42 0.96
N LEU A 151 -4.95 3.59 2.01
CA LEU A 151 -5.10 2.13 1.92
C LEU A 151 -6.47 1.62 2.37
N GLN A 152 -7.42 2.51 2.67
CA GLN A 152 -8.74 2.12 3.18
C GLN A 152 -9.42 1.11 2.26
N THR A 153 -9.44 1.37 0.95
CA THR A 153 -9.99 0.45 -0.05
C THR A 153 -9.26 -0.91 -0.03
N ALA A 154 -7.93 -0.91 -0.05
CA ALA A 154 -7.15 -2.15 -0.05
C ALA A 154 -7.36 -2.97 1.23
N ARG A 155 -7.51 -2.29 2.38
CA ARG A 155 -7.80 -2.91 3.68
C ARG A 155 -9.19 -3.53 3.71
N LEU A 156 -10.23 -2.82 3.26
CA LEU A 156 -11.60 -3.34 3.18
C LEU A 156 -11.69 -4.54 2.23
N VAL A 157 -11.03 -4.48 1.07
CA VAL A 157 -10.94 -5.63 0.15
C VAL A 157 -10.24 -6.81 0.83
N SER A 158 -9.10 -6.58 1.50
CA SER A 158 -8.37 -7.65 2.20
C SER A 158 -9.23 -8.30 3.31
N ARG A 159 -9.95 -7.49 4.11
CA ARG A 159 -10.88 -7.99 5.13
C ARG A 159 -11.99 -8.84 4.52
N ALA A 160 -12.58 -8.38 3.43
CA ALA A 160 -13.61 -9.13 2.72
C ALA A 160 -13.07 -10.45 2.12
N GLU A 161 -11.85 -10.46 1.58
CA GLU A 161 -11.20 -11.67 1.10
C GLU A 161 -10.98 -12.69 2.24
N PHE A 162 -10.44 -12.26 3.38
CA PHE A 162 -10.22 -13.13 4.54
C PHE A 162 -11.55 -13.71 5.05
N ALA A 163 -12.58 -12.88 5.20
CA ALA A 163 -13.90 -13.32 5.61
C ALA A 163 -14.51 -14.35 4.62
N LEU A 164 -14.31 -14.17 3.31
CA LEU A 164 -14.72 -15.15 2.29
C LEU A 164 -13.97 -16.48 2.40
N GLU A 165 -12.67 -16.45 2.67
CA GLU A 165 -11.84 -17.66 2.88
C GLU A 165 -12.28 -18.40 4.16
N GLU A 166 -12.65 -17.66 5.20
CA GLU A 166 -13.18 -18.19 6.48
C GLU A 166 -14.65 -18.62 6.41
N ARG A 167 -15.33 -18.41 5.27
CA ARG A 167 -16.77 -18.63 5.07
C ARG A 167 -17.66 -17.76 5.98
N ASP A 168 -17.12 -16.67 6.54
CA ASP A 168 -17.91 -15.62 7.17
C ASP A 168 -18.48 -14.69 6.08
N PHE A 169 -19.57 -15.16 5.48
CA PHE A 169 -20.23 -14.43 4.40
C PHE A 169 -20.91 -13.14 4.88
N ALA A 170 -21.25 -13.04 6.17
CA ALA A 170 -21.86 -11.84 6.73
C ALA A 170 -20.81 -10.73 6.83
N ALA A 171 -19.67 -10.99 7.46
CA ALA A 171 -18.58 -10.02 7.57
C ALA A 171 -18.04 -9.60 6.19
N ALA A 172 -17.91 -10.56 5.25
CA ALA A 172 -17.50 -10.27 3.88
C ALA A 172 -18.49 -9.32 3.18
N ARG A 173 -19.79 -9.57 3.33
CA ARG A 173 -20.84 -8.76 2.72
C ARG A 173 -20.83 -7.34 3.28
N ASP A 174 -20.75 -7.19 4.59
CA ASP A 174 -20.80 -5.89 5.24
C ASP A 174 -19.58 -5.04 4.81
N ALA A 175 -18.37 -5.61 4.84
CA ALA A 175 -17.16 -4.92 4.35
C ALA A 175 -17.24 -4.51 2.87
N LEU A 176 -17.86 -5.33 2.01
CA LEU A 176 -18.01 -5.04 0.58
C LEU A 176 -19.11 -4.01 0.30
N ARG A 177 -20.18 -3.98 1.10
CA ARG A 177 -21.22 -2.96 1.00
C ARG A 177 -20.71 -1.60 1.42
N ASP A 178 -20.03 -1.52 2.56
CA ASP A 178 -19.36 -0.30 3.03
C ASP A 178 -18.42 0.26 1.95
N LEU A 179 -17.64 -0.63 1.32
CA LEU A 179 -16.75 -0.25 0.22
C LEU A 179 -17.50 0.26 -1.02
N HIS A 180 -18.63 -0.35 -1.37
CA HIS A 180 -19.45 0.01 -2.53
C HIS A 180 -20.27 1.30 -2.32
N GLU A 181 -20.51 1.68 -1.07
CA GLU A 181 -21.14 2.95 -0.70
C GLU A 181 -20.13 4.10 -0.68
N ALA A 182 -18.91 3.84 -0.18
CA ALA A 182 -17.86 4.84 -0.07
C ALA A 182 -17.13 5.16 -1.39
N GLY A 183 -17.25 4.32 -2.42
CA GLY A 183 -16.41 4.45 -3.62
C GLY A 183 -16.92 3.73 -4.88
N PRO A 184 -16.13 3.78 -5.97
CA PRO A 184 -16.51 3.18 -7.24
C PRO A 184 -16.58 1.65 -7.17
N LYS A 185 -17.65 1.09 -7.75
CA LYS A 185 -17.88 -0.36 -7.79
C LYS A 185 -16.98 -1.02 -8.82
N HIS A 186 -15.94 -1.70 -8.35
CA HIS A 186 -15.03 -2.49 -9.18
C HIS A 186 -15.59 -3.89 -9.48
N ILE A 187 -15.20 -4.47 -10.62
CA ILE A 187 -15.64 -5.81 -11.03
C ILE A 187 -15.21 -6.87 -10.02
N ALA A 188 -13.96 -6.83 -9.55
CA ALA A 188 -13.43 -7.81 -8.59
C ALA A 188 -14.24 -7.83 -7.28
N THR A 189 -14.50 -6.65 -6.69
CA THR A 189 -15.27 -6.54 -5.45
C THR A 189 -16.74 -6.92 -5.65
N THR A 190 -17.30 -6.69 -6.84
CA THR A 190 -18.65 -7.15 -7.20
C THR A 190 -18.72 -8.67 -7.31
N ARG A 191 -17.70 -9.35 -7.86
CA ARG A 191 -17.61 -10.83 -7.86
C ARG A 191 -17.49 -11.39 -6.46
N MET A 192 -16.68 -10.74 -5.60
CA MET A 192 -16.57 -11.11 -4.19
C MET A 192 -17.93 -10.98 -3.48
N LEU A 193 -18.67 -9.89 -3.74
CA LEU A 193 -19.97 -9.67 -3.14
C LEU A 193 -20.98 -10.72 -3.61
N LEU A 194 -20.98 -11.07 -4.90
CA LEU A 194 -21.80 -12.18 -5.40
C LEU A 194 -21.50 -13.49 -4.68
N ARG A 195 -20.22 -13.79 -4.42
CA ARG A 195 -19.82 -14.98 -3.64
C ARG A 195 -20.29 -14.90 -2.20
N ALA A 196 -20.20 -13.74 -1.56
CA ALA A 196 -20.69 -13.51 -0.20
C ALA A 196 -22.22 -13.69 -0.11
N GLU A 197 -22.99 -13.05 -0.99
CA GLU A 197 -24.45 -13.13 -1.00
C GLU A 197 -24.95 -14.54 -1.31
N ARG A 198 -24.26 -15.28 -2.19
CA ARG A 198 -24.54 -16.69 -2.44
C ARG A 198 -24.31 -17.56 -1.19
N GLY A 199 -23.22 -17.33 -0.47
CA GLY A 199 -22.91 -18.03 0.78
C GLY A 199 -23.87 -17.69 1.92
N ALA A 200 -24.33 -16.43 1.99
CA ALA A 200 -25.32 -15.95 2.95
C ALA A 200 -26.77 -16.34 2.57
N GLY A 201 -27.00 -16.87 1.37
CA GLY A 201 -28.34 -17.22 0.87
C GLY A 201 -29.21 -15.99 0.58
N ALA A 202 -28.63 -14.86 0.22
CA ALA A 202 -29.35 -13.66 -0.20
C ALA A 202 -29.65 -13.72 -1.71
N TRP A 203 -30.53 -14.65 -2.09
CA TRP A 203 -30.74 -15.04 -3.49
C TRP A 203 -31.30 -13.93 -4.40
N ASP A 204 -32.08 -12.98 -3.87
CA ASP A 204 -32.52 -11.81 -4.65
C ASP A 204 -31.33 -10.95 -5.11
N GLU A 205 -30.36 -10.76 -4.23
CA GLU A 205 -29.16 -9.99 -4.52
C GLU A 205 -28.21 -10.75 -5.45
N VAL A 206 -28.16 -12.08 -5.34
CA VAL A 206 -27.46 -12.96 -6.28
C VAL A 206 -27.98 -12.77 -7.71
N LEU A 207 -29.32 -12.73 -7.92
CA LEU A 207 -29.91 -12.47 -9.24
C LEU A 207 -29.51 -11.11 -9.79
N ARG A 208 -29.58 -10.07 -8.96
CA ARG A 208 -29.22 -8.70 -9.32
C ARG A 208 -27.75 -8.60 -9.75
N LEU A 209 -26.85 -9.15 -8.94
CA LEU A 209 -25.40 -9.12 -9.15
C LEU A 209 -24.98 -10.00 -10.33
N ALA A 210 -25.53 -11.21 -10.48
CA ALA A 210 -25.23 -12.09 -11.61
C ALA A 210 -25.64 -11.43 -12.94
N THR A 211 -26.82 -10.82 -12.99
CA THR A 211 -27.29 -10.08 -14.18
C THR A 211 -26.40 -8.87 -14.49
N GLN A 212 -26.01 -8.11 -13.46
CA GLN A 212 -25.13 -6.95 -13.61
C GLN A 212 -23.73 -7.36 -14.11
N LEU A 213 -23.18 -8.46 -13.61
CA LEU A 213 -21.88 -8.98 -14.02
C LEU A 213 -21.91 -9.56 -15.43
N ALA A 214 -22.99 -10.26 -15.80
CA ALA A 214 -23.18 -10.79 -17.15
C ALA A 214 -23.24 -9.67 -18.20
N LYS A 215 -23.98 -8.58 -17.93
CA LYS A 215 -24.06 -7.41 -18.82
C LYS A 215 -22.73 -6.70 -19.08
N ARG A 216 -21.73 -6.92 -18.21
CA ARG A 216 -20.40 -6.31 -18.29
C ARG A 216 -19.32 -7.30 -18.74
N ASP A 217 -19.71 -8.48 -19.23
CA ASP A 217 -18.82 -9.59 -19.59
C ASP A 217 -17.86 -9.97 -18.44
N ALA A 218 -18.28 -9.73 -17.19
CA ALA A 218 -17.46 -9.96 -16.02
C ALA A 218 -17.55 -11.40 -15.50
N ILE A 219 -18.51 -12.19 -15.96
CA ILE A 219 -18.64 -13.64 -15.73
C ILE A 219 -19.09 -14.29 -17.04
N SER A 220 -18.79 -15.58 -17.22
CA SER A 220 -19.25 -16.29 -18.42
C SER A 220 -20.78 -16.38 -18.44
N PRO A 221 -21.42 -16.32 -19.62
CA PRO A 221 -22.87 -16.45 -19.73
C PRO A 221 -23.41 -17.73 -19.09
N ALA A 222 -22.70 -18.85 -19.27
CA ALA A 222 -23.06 -20.13 -18.66
C ALA A 222 -23.04 -20.08 -17.12
N LEU A 223 -22.07 -19.39 -16.53
CA LEU A 223 -21.98 -19.24 -15.08
C LEU A 223 -23.05 -18.29 -14.54
N ALA A 224 -23.36 -17.21 -15.28
CA ALA A 224 -24.45 -16.31 -14.93
C ALA A 224 -25.80 -17.04 -14.91
N GLU A 225 -26.07 -17.86 -15.94
CA GLU A 225 -27.28 -18.68 -16.01
C GLU A 225 -27.36 -19.69 -14.87
N GLU A 226 -26.27 -20.41 -14.55
CA GLU A 226 -26.27 -21.35 -13.42
C GLU A 226 -26.57 -20.65 -12.09
N TYR A 227 -26.01 -19.45 -11.86
CA TYR A 227 -26.32 -18.67 -10.66
C TYR A 227 -27.76 -18.18 -10.62
N LYS A 228 -28.31 -17.76 -11.76
CA LYS A 228 -29.72 -17.34 -11.85
C LYS A 228 -30.66 -18.52 -11.59
N VAL A 229 -30.40 -19.67 -12.19
CA VAL A 229 -31.16 -20.92 -11.99
C VAL A 229 -31.13 -21.32 -10.51
N GLN A 230 -29.94 -21.36 -9.90
CA GLN A 230 -29.81 -21.69 -8.47
C GLN A 230 -30.61 -20.74 -7.60
N ALA A 231 -30.49 -19.42 -7.83
CA ALA A 231 -31.19 -18.42 -7.04
C ALA A 231 -32.71 -18.55 -7.19
N ASN A 232 -33.23 -18.70 -8.42
CA ASN A 232 -34.66 -18.84 -8.68
C ASN A 232 -35.24 -20.11 -8.01
N VAL A 233 -34.54 -21.24 -8.09
CA VAL A 233 -34.98 -22.49 -7.42
C VAL A 233 -35.08 -22.29 -5.90
N GLU A 234 -34.07 -21.67 -5.29
CA GLU A 234 -34.07 -21.43 -3.85
C GLU A 234 -35.14 -20.42 -3.40
N LEU A 235 -35.42 -19.41 -4.23
CA LEU A 235 -36.45 -18.41 -3.98
C LEU A 235 -37.85 -19.01 -4.08
N LEU A 236 -38.09 -19.88 -5.07
CA LEU A 236 -39.34 -20.65 -5.19
C LEU A 236 -39.52 -21.61 -4.01
N ARG A 237 -38.43 -22.24 -3.55
CA ARG A 237 -38.45 -23.10 -2.36
C ARG A 237 -38.83 -22.31 -1.10
N ARG A 238 -38.32 -21.08 -0.94
CA ARG A 238 -38.65 -20.21 0.21
C ARG A 238 -40.10 -19.72 0.19
N SER A 239 -40.70 -19.54 -0.98
CA SER A 239 -42.11 -19.16 -1.11
C SER A 239 -43.07 -20.35 -1.16
N ALA A 240 -42.57 -21.59 -1.10
CA ALA A 240 -43.36 -22.81 -1.25
C ALA A 240 -44.34 -23.10 -0.09
N SER A 241 -44.39 -22.26 0.94
CA SER A 241 -45.33 -22.36 2.06
C SER A 241 -46.56 -21.45 1.94
N ASP A 242 -46.52 -20.43 1.09
CA ASP A 242 -47.66 -19.55 0.81
C ASP A 242 -48.04 -19.63 -0.69
N PRO A 243 -49.20 -20.18 -1.04
CA PRO A 243 -49.67 -20.25 -2.42
C PRO A 243 -49.68 -18.90 -3.15
N GLY A 244 -49.98 -17.80 -2.45
CA GLY A 244 -50.02 -16.46 -3.02
C GLY A 244 -48.62 -15.92 -3.30
N ALA A 245 -47.71 -16.01 -2.32
CA ALA A 245 -46.31 -15.62 -2.50
C ALA A 245 -45.60 -16.46 -3.57
N PHE A 246 -45.86 -17.77 -3.63
CA PHE A 246 -45.32 -18.64 -4.66
C PHE A 246 -45.72 -18.18 -6.07
N GLU A 247 -47.00 -17.95 -6.30
CA GLU A 247 -47.51 -17.55 -7.62
C GLU A 247 -46.99 -16.16 -8.04
N ARG A 248 -46.97 -15.20 -7.11
CA ARG A 248 -46.34 -13.90 -7.35
C ARG A 248 -44.87 -14.04 -7.71
N ARG A 249 -44.14 -14.93 -7.02
CA ARG A 249 -42.72 -15.16 -7.28
C ARG A 249 -42.49 -15.80 -8.64
N TRP A 250 -43.23 -16.86 -8.97
CA TRP A 250 -43.16 -17.53 -10.27
C TRP A 250 -43.40 -16.55 -11.41
N ARG A 251 -44.50 -15.78 -11.35
CA ARG A 251 -44.83 -14.78 -12.38
C ARG A 251 -43.81 -13.65 -12.49
N GLY A 252 -43.05 -13.37 -11.43
CA GLY A 252 -41.98 -12.37 -11.43
C GLY A 252 -40.66 -12.84 -12.07
N ILE A 253 -40.50 -14.15 -12.31
CA ILE A 253 -39.31 -14.68 -12.99
C ILE A 253 -39.41 -14.33 -14.48
N PRO A 254 -38.36 -13.81 -15.14
CA PRO A 254 -38.38 -13.56 -16.57
C PRO A 254 -38.68 -14.82 -17.38
N ALA A 255 -39.44 -14.70 -18.47
CA ALA A 255 -39.78 -15.81 -19.37
C ALA A 255 -38.59 -16.73 -19.77
N PRO A 256 -37.41 -16.23 -20.18
CA PRO A 256 -36.29 -17.11 -20.52
C PRO A 256 -35.78 -17.95 -19.33
N ASP A 257 -35.93 -17.45 -18.10
CA ASP A 257 -35.51 -18.15 -16.89
C ASP A 257 -36.57 -19.15 -16.41
N GLN A 258 -37.86 -18.92 -16.74
CA GLN A 258 -38.94 -19.87 -16.48
C GLN A 258 -38.79 -21.15 -17.31
N LEU A 259 -38.34 -21.02 -18.57
CA LEU A 259 -38.11 -22.13 -19.48
C LEU A 259 -36.91 -23.00 -19.10
N GLN A 260 -36.09 -22.58 -18.13
CA GLN A 260 -34.95 -23.37 -17.67
C GLN A 260 -35.45 -24.66 -16.99
N PRO A 261 -35.02 -25.87 -17.43
CA PRO A 261 -35.60 -27.13 -16.96
C PRO A 261 -35.59 -27.32 -15.44
N ARG A 262 -34.50 -26.89 -14.78
CA ARG A 262 -34.37 -26.98 -13.31
C ARG A 262 -35.33 -26.05 -12.58
N VAL A 263 -35.59 -24.87 -13.14
CA VAL A 263 -36.50 -23.87 -12.56
C VAL A 263 -37.95 -24.32 -12.76
N ALA A 264 -38.32 -24.70 -13.99
CA ALA A 264 -39.63 -25.24 -14.32
C ALA A 264 -39.96 -26.49 -13.47
N ALA A 265 -39.05 -27.45 -13.38
CA ALA A 265 -39.26 -28.66 -12.58
C ALA A 265 -39.40 -28.35 -11.07
N ALA A 266 -38.63 -27.39 -10.54
CA ALA A 266 -38.80 -26.95 -9.15
C ALA A 266 -40.15 -26.26 -8.93
N ALA A 267 -40.54 -25.37 -9.84
CA ALA A 267 -41.81 -24.67 -9.79
C ALA A 267 -43.00 -25.62 -9.87
N ALA A 268 -43.01 -26.56 -10.83
CA ALA A 268 -44.06 -27.56 -10.98
C ALA A 268 -44.21 -28.45 -9.74
N ARG A 269 -43.09 -28.89 -9.13
CA ARG A 269 -43.13 -29.66 -7.87
C ARG A 269 -43.77 -28.87 -6.73
N HIS A 270 -43.38 -27.61 -6.55
CA HIS A 270 -43.94 -26.76 -5.50
C HIS A 270 -45.40 -26.38 -5.76
N ALA A 271 -45.78 -26.12 -7.02
CA ALA A 271 -47.16 -25.86 -7.42
C ALA A 271 -48.08 -27.06 -7.12
N THR A 272 -47.64 -28.29 -7.43
CA THR A 272 -48.37 -29.52 -7.10
C THR A 272 -48.51 -29.70 -5.59
N ALA A 273 -47.44 -29.49 -4.82
CA ALA A 273 -47.47 -29.58 -3.36
C ALA A 273 -48.44 -28.57 -2.71
N LEU A 274 -48.62 -27.40 -3.33
CA LEU A 274 -49.55 -26.36 -2.92
C LEU A 274 -50.98 -26.56 -3.45
N GLY A 275 -51.27 -27.67 -4.12
CA GLY A 275 -52.59 -27.98 -4.69
C GLY A 275 -52.94 -27.19 -5.95
N LYS A 276 -51.98 -26.46 -6.55
CA LYS A 276 -52.17 -25.69 -7.79
C LYS A 276 -51.84 -26.55 -9.02
N THR A 277 -52.61 -27.59 -9.24
CA THR A 277 -52.41 -28.55 -10.35
C THR A 277 -52.54 -27.92 -11.73
N GLY A 278 -53.44 -26.94 -11.91
CA GLY A 278 -53.54 -26.18 -13.16
C GLY A 278 -52.26 -25.43 -13.49
N LEU A 279 -51.72 -24.66 -12.52
CA LEU A 279 -50.44 -23.98 -12.69
C LEU A 279 -49.28 -24.95 -12.91
N ALA A 280 -49.26 -26.10 -12.21
CA ALA A 280 -48.22 -27.10 -12.40
C ALA A 280 -48.22 -27.69 -13.82
N ARG A 281 -49.41 -27.86 -14.41
CA ARG A 281 -49.59 -28.29 -15.80
C ARG A 281 -49.09 -27.22 -16.78
N ASP A 282 -49.50 -25.97 -16.59
CA ASP A 282 -49.09 -24.84 -17.43
C ASP A 282 -47.56 -24.62 -17.42
N ILE A 283 -46.85 -25.04 -16.36
CA ILE A 283 -45.39 -24.94 -16.26
C ILE A 283 -44.68 -26.05 -17.05
N LEU A 284 -45.32 -27.20 -17.25
CA LEU A 284 -44.73 -28.38 -17.88
C LEU A 284 -45.08 -28.52 -19.37
N GLU A 285 -46.17 -27.92 -19.81
CA GLU A 285 -46.59 -27.82 -21.22
C GLU A 285 -45.85 -26.68 -21.95
#